data_AF-A0A368GYY1-F1
#
_entry.id   AF-A0A368GYY1-F1
#
_cell.length_a   1.000
_cell.length_b   1.000
_cell.length_c   1.000
_cell.angle_alpha   90.00
_cell.angle_beta   90.00
_cell.angle_gamma   90.00
#
_symmetry.space_group_name_H-M   'P 1'
#
loop_
_entity.id
_entity.type
_entity.pdbx_description
1 polymer ?
#
loop_
_entity_poly.entity_id
_entity_poly.type
_entity_poly.pdbx_seq_one_letter_code
_entity_poly.pdbx_strand_id
1 'polypeptide(L)'
;MSADGPLAEIAVAATVAIVVGALLTAPLHPAIVNVVVLVSIGTAMVLYSLIVGISVSELPAFLWNIVFTSDSSRTYLLLFWSANVLASICFGFYVTMQSKSSTRHRKFFHLTVSLIFVSGLFFDRDFIWLSGWLMLCIFVILETLRFFEVPPWKDPLNSFLLVFKDEQDFAVILTPIYLLLGIFLPLFLSPNDEPHLYHLAGVAAVGVGDSVAAIYGSLFGATRWPRGKKTVEGSAAMAASIVVFLVAARPFCVAPAPSYLVIIFTALILAAIEAFIVRIDNIALPIVGYLLLQ
;
A
#
# COMPACT_ATOMS: atom_id res chain seq x y z
N MET A 1 2.91 24.75 -8.47
CA MET A 1 2.97 23.28 -8.34
C MET A 1 2.91 22.98 -6.86
N SER A 2 2.02 22.11 -6.39
CA SER A 2 2.02 21.69 -4.99
C SER A 2 3.41 21.18 -4.63
N ALA A 3 3.92 21.52 -3.44
CA ALA A 3 5.26 21.10 -2.99
C ALA A 3 5.39 19.57 -2.92
N ASP A 4 4.25 18.88 -2.84
CA ASP A 4 4.13 17.43 -2.67
C ASP A 4 4.66 16.63 -3.87
N GLY A 5 4.44 17.10 -5.10
CA GLY A 5 4.89 16.42 -6.31
C GLY A 5 6.42 16.26 -6.35
N PRO A 6 7.17 17.38 -6.32
CA PRO A 6 8.64 17.33 -6.28
C PRO A 6 9.19 16.54 -5.09
N LEU A 7 8.52 16.57 -3.93
CA LEU A 7 8.94 15.80 -2.75
C LEU A 7 8.84 14.29 -3.00
N ALA A 8 7.72 13.82 -3.56
CA ALA A 8 7.53 12.41 -3.91
C ALA A 8 8.54 11.95 -4.97
N GLU A 9 8.76 12.75 -6.03
CA GLU A 9 9.73 12.44 -7.09
C GLU A 9 11.16 12.30 -6.54
N ILE A 10 11.59 13.23 -5.68
CA ILE A 10 12.90 13.18 -5.03
C ILE A 10 13.02 11.97 -4.11
N ALA A 11 11.97 11.64 -3.35
CA ALA A 11 11.97 10.47 -2.47
C ALA A 11 12.11 9.16 -3.26
N VAL A 12 11.43 9.04 -4.41
CA VAL A 12 11.56 7.90 -5.32
C VAL A 12 12.97 7.83 -5.90
N ALA A 13 13.52 8.94 -6.38
CA ALA A 13 14.88 8.99 -6.92
C ALA A 13 15.92 8.59 -5.86
N ALA A 14 15.79 9.08 -4.63
CA ALA A 14 16.64 8.70 -3.50
C ALA A 14 16.53 7.22 -3.17
N THR A 15 15.32 6.66 -3.20
CA THR A 15 15.08 5.22 -2.97
C THR A 15 15.76 4.37 -4.04
N VAL A 16 15.67 4.76 -5.31
CA VAL A 16 16.39 4.08 -6.40
C VAL A 16 17.90 4.14 -6.19
N ALA A 17 18.44 5.31 -5.82
CA ALA A 17 19.86 5.47 -5.51
C ALA A 17 20.30 4.58 -4.34
N ILE A 18 19.46 4.41 -3.30
CA ILE A 18 19.70 3.51 -2.18
C ILE A 18 19.77 2.06 -2.64
N VAL A 19 18.79 1.60 -3.43
CA VAL A 19 18.75 0.22 -3.93
C VAL A 19 19.98 -0.08 -4.80
N VAL A 20 20.30 0.81 -5.74
CA VAL A 20 21.47 0.66 -6.62
C VAL A 20 22.76 0.71 -5.82
N GLY A 21 22.91 1.66 -4.90
CA GLY A 21 24.09 1.75 -4.07
C GLY A 21 24.25 0.54 -3.13
N ALA A 22 23.14 -0.02 -2.62
CA ALA A 22 23.17 -1.24 -1.83
C ALA A 22 23.63 -2.45 -2.67
N LEU A 23 23.11 -2.61 -3.88
CA LEU A 23 23.55 -3.66 -4.82
C LEU A 23 25.07 -3.61 -5.08
N LEU A 24 25.64 -2.41 -5.18
CA LEU A 24 27.05 -2.22 -5.47
C LEU A 24 27.97 -2.36 -4.23
N THR A 25 27.48 -2.00 -3.04
CA THR A 25 28.33 -1.89 -1.83
C THR A 25 28.13 -3.01 -0.82
N ALA A 26 26.96 -3.66 -0.77
CA ALA A 26 26.68 -4.76 0.14
C ALA A 26 27.64 -5.95 -0.01
N PRO A 27 28.06 -6.37 -1.23
CA PRO A 27 29.05 -7.44 -1.39
C PRO A 27 30.43 -7.11 -0.81
N LEU A 28 30.77 -5.83 -0.67
CA LEU A 28 32.03 -5.40 -0.05
C LEU A 28 31.92 -5.45 1.47
N HIS A 29 30.90 -4.77 2.02
CA HIS A 29 30.58 -4.82 3.44
C HIS A 29 29.16 -4.26 3.68
N PRO A 30 28.20 -5.05 4.20
CA PRO A 30 26.81 -4.61 4.38
C PRO A 30 26.62 -3.31 5.15
N ALA A 31 27.48 -3.03 6.14
CA ALA A 31 27.40 -1.78 6.91
C ALA A 31 27.61 -0.50 6.06
N ILE A 32 28.27 -0.59 4.89
CA ILE A 32 28.47 0.54 3.97
C ILE A 32 27.12 1.04 3.44
N VAL A 33 26.12 0.16 3.33
CA VAL A 33 24.76 0.54 2.88
C VAL A 33 24.14 1.62 3.77
N ASN A 34 24.46 1.67 5.07
CA ASN A 34 24.02 2.77 5.94
C ASN A 34 24.56 4.12 5.47
N VAL A 35 25.80 4.17 5.01
CA VAL A 35 26.40 5.39 4.45
C VAL A 35 25.68 5.78 3.16
N VAL A 36 25.39 4.82 2.28
CA VAL A 36 24.61 5.05 1.05
C VAL A 36 23.24 5.65 1.38
N VAL A 37 22.53 5.10 2.37
CA VAL A 37 21.22 5.61 2.82
C VAL A 37 21.33 7.05 3.32
N LEU A 38 22.28 7.32 4.23
CA LEU A 38 22.47 8.66 4.80
C LEU A 38 22.83 9.69 3.73
N VAL A 39 23.74 9.36 2.81
CA VAL A 39 24.15 10.26 1.72
C VAL A 39 23.00 10.50 0.75
N SER A 40 22.24 9.46 0.40
CA SER A 40 21.12 9.59 -0.55
C SER A 40 20.00 10.46 0.03
N ILE A 41 19.63 10.25 1.31
CA ILE A 41 18.62 11.06 1.99
C ILE A 41 19.10 12.50 2.20
N GLY A 42 20.36 12.69 2.63
CA GLY A 42 20.93 14.03 2.80
C GLY A 42 20.96 14.82 1.48
N THR A 43 21.37 14.16 0.40
CA THR A 43 21.37 14.76 -0.95
C THR A 43 19.95 15.10 -1.39
N ALA A 44 18.99 14.20 -1.17
CA ALA A 44 17.58 14.42 -1.48
C ALA A 44 17.01 15.63 -0.73
N MET A 45 17.30 15.78 0.56
CA MET A 45 16.89 16.93 1.36
C MET A 45 17.48 18.25 0.84
N VAL A 46 18.77 18.26 0.49
CA VAL A 46 19.41 19.44 -0.11
C VAL A 46 18.78 19.78 -1.45
N LEU A 47 18.62 18.81 -2.34
CA LEU A 47 17.98 19.03 -3.64
C LEU A 47 16.55 19.55 -3.50
N TYR A 48 15.76 18.98 -2.58
CA TYR A 48 14.41 19.44 -2.34
C TYR A 48 14.38 20.88 -1.82
N SER A 49 15.27 21.24 -0.88
CA SER A 49 15.38 22.62 -0.38
C SER A 49 15.69 23.62 -1.50
N LEU A 50 16.55 23.24 -2.45
CA LEU A 50 16.87 24.05 -3.62
C LEU A 50 15.68 24.20 -4.57
N ILE A 51 14.91 23.12 -4.80
CA ILE A 51 13.73 23.15 -5.67
C ILE A 51 12.64 24.07 -5.11
N VAL A 52 12.38 24.00 -3.80
CA VAL A 52 11.36 24.84 -3.16
C VAL A 52 11.87 26.25 -2.81
N GLY A 53 13.15 26.53 -3.01
CA GLY A 53 13.75 27.85 -2.82
C GLY A 53 13.93 28.26 -1.37
N ILE A 54 14.16 27.31 -0.45
CA ILE A 54 14.39 27.56 0.98
C ILE A 54 15.80 27.13 1.39
N SER A 55 16.28 27.64 2.52
CA SER A 55 17.53 27.16 3.12
C SER A 55 17.34 25.77 3.75
N VAL A 56 18.43 24.97 3.82
CA VAL A 56 18.40 23.65 4.45
C VAL A 56 17.98 23.73 5.93
N SER A 57 18.26 24.84 6.62
CA SER A 57 17.83 25.09 8.00
C SER A 57 16.32 25.29 8.14
N GLU A 58 15.63 25.78 7.11
CA GLU A 58 14.18 25.98 7.13
C GLU A 58 13.42 24.71 6.77
N LEU A 59 14.08 23.76 6.11
CA LEU A 59 13.47 22.53 5.61
C LEU A 59 12.72 21.73 6.69
N PRO A 60 13.23 21.52 7.92
CA PRO A 60 12.48 20.80 8.96
C PRO A 60 11.14 21.47 9.30
N ALA A 61 11.11 22.80 9.43
CA ALA A 61 9.89 23.55 9.70
C ALA A 61 8.94 23.53 8.50
N PHE A 62 9.48 23.57 7.29
CA PHE A 62 8.70 23.44 6.06
C PHE A 62 8.00 22.08 5.97
N LEU A 63 8.74 20.97 6.16
CA LEU A 63 8.18 19.62 6.17
C LEU A 63 7.16 19.43 7.31
N TRP A 64 7.41 20.03 8.47
CA TRP A 64 6.44 20.04 9.57
C TRP A 64 5.11 20.65 9.14
N ASN A 65 5.13 21.77 8.41
CA ASN A 65 3.92 22.46 7.96
C ASN A 65 3.18 21.74 6.82
N ILE A 66 3.85 20.84 6.07
CA ILE A 66 3.17 19.94 5.12
C ILE A 66 2.31 18.91 5.87
N VAL A 67 2.82 18.40 6.99
CA VAL A 67 2.14 17.37 7.79
C VAL A 67 1.08 17.98 8.69
N PHE A 68 1.47 18.96 9.50
CA PHE A 68 0.66 19.58 10.54
C PHE A 68 0.15 20.95 10.09
N THR A 69 -1.05 20.94 9.51
CA THR A 69 -1.75 22.16 9.12
C THR A 69 -2.67 22.64 10.26
N SER A 70 -3.10 23.90 10.21
CA SER A 70 -4.13 24.42 11.13
C SER A 70 -5.54 23.85 10.88
N ASP A 71 -5.73 23.05 9.83
CA ASP A 71 -6.99 22.40 9.54
C ASP A 71 -7.33 21.29 10.54
N SER A 72 -8.57 21.32 11.02
CA SER A 72 -9.08 20.33 11.96
C SER A 72 -9.27 18.97 11.29
N SER A 73 -9.66 18.94 10.01
CA SER A 73 -9.83 17.67 9.27
C SER A 73 -8.50 16.93 9.14
N ARG A 74 -7.41 17.63 8.76
CA ARG A 74 -6.05 17.07 8.78
C ARG A 74 -5.66 16.51 10.14
N THR A 75 -5.99 17.21 11.23
CA THR A 75 -5.67 16.74 12.59
C THR A 75 -6.42 15.44 12.92
N TYR A 76 -7.72 15.35 12.62
CA TYR A 76 -8.50 14.12 12.83
C TYR A 76 -8.01 12.95 11.98
N LEU A 77 -7.61 13.21 10.73
CA LEU A 77 -6.99 12.21 9.87
C LEU A 77 -5.69 11.67 10.48
N LEU A 78 -4.79 12.56 10.92
CA LEU A 78 -3.53 12.14 11.54
C LEU A 78 -3.74 11.31 12.80
N LEU A 79 -4.72 11.66 13.64
CA LEU A 79 -5.09 10.85 14.82
C LEU A 79 -5.61 9.47 14.41
N PHE A 80 -6.52 9.42 13.44
CA PHE A 80 -7.08 8.18 12.92
C PHE A 80 -6.02 7.29 12.28
N TRP A 81 -5.13 7.85 11.47
CA TRP A 81 -4.04 7.11 10.82
C TRP A 81 -3.03 6.63 11.83
N SER A 82 -2.67 7.45 12.82
CA SER A 82 -1.79 7.05 13.92
C SER A 82 -2.38 5.88 14.71
N ALA A 83 -3.70 5.88 14.95
CA ALA A 83 -4.38 4.76 15.59
C ALA A 83 -4.32 3.47 14.73
N ASN A 84 -4.53 3.57 13.42
CA ASN A 84 -4.42 2.42 12.50
C ASN A 84 -2.99 1.86 12.42
N VAL A 85 -1.98 2.74 12.38
CA VAL A 85 -0.56 2.36 12.37
C VAL A 85 -0.19 1.70 13.70
N LEU A 86 -0.57 2.29 14.84
CA LEU A 86 -0.33 1.72 16.16
C LEU A 86 -1.01 0.36 16.30
N ALA A 87 -2.26 0.22 15.87
CA ALA A 87 -2.97 -1.06 15.87
C ALA A 87 -2.25 -2.10 15.01
N SER A 88 -1.73 -1.71 13.84
CA SER A 88 -0.95 -2.59 12.95
C SER A 88 0.37 -3.04 13.58
N ILE A 89 1.07 -2.15 14.27
CA ILE A 89 2.31 -2.46 14.98
C ILE A 89 2.03 -3.41 16.16
N CYS A 90 1.06 -3.08 17.01
CA CYS A 90 0.67 -3.91 18.15
C CYS A 90 0.20 -5.31 17.70
N PHE A 91 -0.63 -5.37 16.66
CA PHE A 91 -1.05 -6.63 16.07
C PHE A 91 0.14 -7.41 15.48
N GLY A 92 1.06 -6.72 14.82
CA GLY A 92 2.32 -7.26 14.33
C GLY A 92 3.10 -7.98 15.43
N PHE A 93 3.37 -7.28 16.54
CA PHE A 93 4.04 -7.86 17.70
C PHE A 93 3.27 -9.04 18.29
N TYR A 94 1.95 -8.94 18.44
CA TYR A 94 1.11 -10.02 18.95
C TYR A 94 1.22 -11.30 18.09
N VAL A 95 1.24 -11.16 16.76
CA VAL A 95 1.40 -12.31 15.85
C VAL A 95 2.83 -12.84 15.88
N THR A 96 3.84 -11.97 15.95
CA THR A 96 5.24 -12.37 16.11
C THR A 96 5.46 -13.19 17.38
N MET A 97 4.81 -12.83 18.50
CA MET A 97 4.85 -13.60 19.75
C MET A 97 4.23 -15.00 19.63
N GLN A 98 3.33 -15.21 18.66
CA GLN A 98 2.75 -16.52 18.37
C GLN A 98 3.57 -17.35 17.38
N SER A 99 4.62 -16.78 16.78
CA SER A 99 5.53 -17.41 15.81
C SER A 99 4.87 -17.97 14.55
N LYS A 100 3.57 -17.73 14.33
CA LYS A 100 2.80 -18.21 13.18
C LYS A 100 1.79 -17.16 12.72
N SER A 101 1.84 -16.81 11.44
CA SER A 101 0.83 -15.98 10.80
C SER A 101 -0.14 -16.84 9.97
N SER A 102 -1.36 -16.33 9.79
CA SER A 102 -2.37 -16.93 8.92
C SER A 102 -2.80 -15.92 7.85
N THR A 103 -3.42 -16.39 6.77
CA THR A 103 -3.99 -15.50 5.73
C THR A 103 -4.98 -14.49 6.33
N ARG A 104 -5.72 -14.88 7.37
CA ARG A 104 -6.63 -13.99 8.11
C ARG A 104 -5.88 -12.89 8.87
N HIS A 105 -4.72 -13.19 9.45
CA HIS A 105 -3.89 -12.16 10.09
C HIS A 105 -3.42 -11.13 9.07
N ARG A 106 -3.06 -11.54 7.85
CA ARG A 106 -2.67 -10.60 6.79
C ARG A 106 -3.80 -9.63 6.41
N LYS A 107 -5.07 -10.07 6.49
CA LYS A 107 -6.22 -9.20 6.20
C LYS A 107 -6.40 -8.05 7.20
N PHE A 108 -5.81 -8.14 8.40
CA PHE A 108 -5.77 -7.01 9.32
C PHE A 108 -5.05 -5.80 8.72
N PHE A 109 -3.90 -6.03 8.07
CA PHE A 109 -3.15 -4.97 7.39
C PHE A 109 -3.88 -4.45 6.16
N HIS A 110 -4.64 -5.31 5.45
CA HIS A 110 -5.46 -4.90 4.31
C HIS A 110 -6.57 -3.95 4.77
N LEU A 111 -7.18 -4.23 5.92
CA LEU A 111 -8.19 -3.36 6.53
C LEU A 111 -7.58 -2.00 6.93
N THR A 112 -6.50 -1.99 7.71
CA THR A 112 -5.94 -0.72 8.23
C THR A 112 -5.44 0.19 7.12
N VAL A 113 -4.76 -0.35 6.09
CA VAL A 113 -4.33 0.45 4.94
C VAL A 113 -5.51 0.95 4.11
N SER A 114 -6.57 0.14 3.96
CA SER A 114 -7.79 0.55 3.25
C SER A 114 -8.50 1.70 3.96
N LEU A 115 -8.56 1.66 5.30
CA LEU A 115 -9.13 2.72 6.11
C LEU A 115 -8.34 4.03 5.97
N ILE A 116 -7.01 3.97 6.02
CA ILE A 116 -6.13 5.11 5.80
C ILE A 116 -6.35 5.68 4.39
N PHE A 117 -6.34 4.82 3.37
CA PHE A 117 -6.53 5.25 1.98
C PHE A 117 -7.90 5.90 1.75
N VAL A 118 -9.00 5.25 2.15
CA VAL A 118 -10.36 5.76 1.94
C VAL A 118 -10.56 7.09 2.65
N SER A 119 -10.13 7.20 3.92
CA SER A 119 -10.23 8.47 4.64
C SER A 119 -9.38 9.56 3.98
N GLY A 120 -8.16 9.25 3.55
CA GLY A 120 -7.34 10.19 2.82
C GLY A 120 -7.94 10.64 1.49
N LEU A 121 -8.44 9.70 0.68
CA LEU A 121 -8.99 10.01 -0.65
C LEU A 121 -10.11 11.04 -0.58
N PHE A 122 -10.99 10.94 0.42
CA PHE A 122 -12.17 11.79 0.54
C PHE A 122 -11.98 13.06 1.37
N PHE A 123 -11.00 13.09 2.28
CA PHE A 123 -10.80 14.23 3.18
C PHE A 123 -9.50 15.00 2.93
N ASP A 124 -8.47 14.37 2.35
CA ASP A 124 -7.19 15.02 2.04
C ASP A 124 -6.38 14.26 0.98
N ARG A 125 -6.84 14.36 -0.27
CA ARG A 125 -6.35 13.57 -1.41
C ARG A 125 -4.85 13.77 -1.66
N ASP A 126 -4.41 15.02 -1.68
CA ASP A 126 -3.02 15.34 -2.04
C ASP A 126 -2.05 14.79 -0.97
N PHE A 127 -2.44 14.85 0.30
CA PHE A 127 -1.63 14.30 1.37
C PHE A 127 -1.61 12.77 1.43
N ILE A 128 -2.72 12.09 1.12
CA ILE A 128 -2.71 10.63 1.04
C ILE A 128 -1.92 10.15 -0.18
N TRP A 129 -1.94 10.88 -1.29
CA TRP A 129 -1.11 10.60 -2.45
C TRP A 129 0.38 10.68 -2.09
N LEU A 130 0.80 11.78 -1.45
CA LEU A 130 2.18 11.94 -0.96
C LEU A 130 2.55 10.84 0.04
N SER A 131 1.70 10.60 1.03
CA SER A 131 1.91 9.59 2.08
C SER A 131 2.03 8.18 1.50
N GLY A 132 1.26 7.86 0.45
CA GLY A 132 1.34 6.59 -0.28
C GLY A 132 2.72 6.38 -0.91
N TRP A 133 3.23 7.38 -1.64
CA TRP A 133 4.57 7.31 -2.25
C TRP A 133 5.68 7.20 -1.20
N LEU A 134 5.62 8.00 -0.14
CA LEU A 134 6.61 7.95 0.94
C LEU A 134 6.58 6.60 1.66
N MET A 135 5.40 6.04 1.93
CA MET A 135 5.27 4.73 2.55
C MET A 135 5.84 3.62 1.65
N LEU A 136 5.59 3.67 0.34
CA LEU A 136 6.18 2.74 -0.61
C LEU A 136 7.71 2.82 -0.59
N CYS A 137 8.28 4.03 -0.60
CA CYS A 137 9.72 4.25 -0.49
C CYS A 137 10.29 3.65 0.80
N ILE A 138 9.64 3.89 1.94
CA ILE A 138 10.05 3.34 3.24
C ILE A 138 10.10 1.81 3.19
N PHE A 139 9.05 1.14 2.70
CA PHE A 139 9.01 -0.32 2.64
C PHE A 139 10.07 -0.89 1.69
N VAL A 140 10.38 -0.22 0.58
CA VAL A 140 11.48 -0.63 -0.32
C VAL A 140 12.84 -0.47 0.37
N ILE A 141 13.07 0.63 1.09
CA ILE A 141 14.31 0.84 1.85
C ILE A 141 14.45 -0.21 2.96
N LEU A 142 13.41 -0.46 3.75
CA LEU A 142 13.42 -1.47 4.81
C LEU A 142 13.72 -2.86 4.24
N GLU A 143 13.08 -3.21 3.12
CA GLU A 143 13.32 -4.50 2.46
C GLU A 143 14.74 -4.59 1.89
N THR A 144 15.30 -3.50 1.37
CA THR A 144 16.69 -3.41 0.94
C THR A 144 17.66 -3.65 2.10
N LEU A 145 17.45 -2.97 3.23
CA LEU A 145 18.28 -3.14 4.44
C LEU A 145 18.20 -4.58 4.97
N ARG A 146 17.01 -5.18 4.95
CA ARG A 146 16.79 -6.57 5.38
C ARG A 146 17.47 -7.56 4.43
N PHE A 147 17.23 -7.42 3.12
CA PHE A 147 17.72 -8.35 2.09
C PHE A 147 19.24 -8.38 2.03
N PHE A 148 19.91 -7.23 2.15
CA PHE A 148 21.38 -7.15 2.18
C PHE A 148 21.98 -7.35 3.57
N GLU A 149 21.20 -7.81 4.55
CA GLU A 149 21.64 -8.11 5.92
C GLU A 149 22.38 -6.95 6.61
N VAL A 150 21.92 -5.72 6.40
CA VAL A 150 22.58 -4.51 6.91
C VAL A 150 22.41 -4.41 8.44
N PRO A 151 23.50 -4.33 9.23
CA PRO A 151 23.39 -4.11 10.67
C PRO A 151 23.08 -2.62 10.99
N PRO A 152 22.36 -2.32 12.09
CA PRO A 152 21.74 -3.25 13.04
C PRO A 152 20.33 -3.74 12.61
N TRP A 153 19.90 -3.43 11.39
CA TRP A 153 18.51 -3.56 10.94
C TRP A 153 18.07 -5.00 10.66
N LYS A 154 19.00 -5.87 10.24
CA LYS A 154 18.66 -7.22 9.77
C LYS A 154 17.85 -8.04 10.79
N ASP A 155 18.25 -8.03 12.07
CA ASP A 155 17.66 -8.93 13.07
C ASP A 155 16.26 -8.47 13.50
N PRO A 156 16.03 -7.17 13.80
CA PRO A 156 14.67 -6.66 14.04
C PRO A 156 13.74 -6.86 12.83
N LEU A 157 14.22 -6.57 11.61
CA LEU A 157 13.40 -6.69 10.41
C LEU A 157 13.05 -8.14 10.09
N ASN A 158 13.99 -9.08 10.20
CA ASN A 158 13.71 -10.50 10.01
C ASN A 158 12.75 -11.03 11.09
N SER A 159 12.95 -10.63 12.35
CA SER A 159 12.08 -11.06 13.46
C SER A 159 10.63 -10.60 13.28
N PHE A 160 10.43 -9.40 12.74
CA PHE A 160 9.10 -8.85 12.51
C PHE A 160 8.48 -9.35 11.19
N LEU A 161 9.21 -9.30 10.07
CA LEU A 161 8.64 -9.50 8.73
C LEU A 161 8.56 -10.96 8.31
N LEU A 162 9.48 -11.84 8.71
CA LEU A 162 9.49 -13.24 8.25
C LEU A 162 8.27 -14.03 8.73
N VAL A 163 7.67 -13.64 9.86
CA VAL A 163 6.43 -14.26 10.36
C VAL A 163 5.27 -14.05 9.39
N PHE A 164 5.30 -12.97 8.59
CA PHE A 164 4.26 -12.62 7.61
C PHE A 164 4.56 -13.05 6.19
N LYS A 165 5.70 -13.74 5.95
CA LYS A 165 6.10 -14.24 4.64
C LYS A 165 4.98 -15.08 4.01
N ASP A 166 4.64 -14.78 2.75
CA ASP A 166 3.60 -15.48 2.00
C ASP A 166 4.20 -16.49 1.00
N GLU A 167 3.37 -17.39 0.43
CA GLU A 167 3.80 -18.42 -0.54
C GLU A 167 4.48 -17.82 -1.80
N GLN A 168 4.18 -16.55 -2.11
CA GLN A 168 4.76 -15.81 -3.24
C GLN A 168 6.11 -15.16 -2.93
N ASP A 169 6.48 -15.03 -1.65
CA ASP A 169 7.72 -14.38 -1.23
C ASP A 169 8.90 -15.36 -1.27
N PHE A 170 10.04 -14.92 -1.80
CA PHE A 170 11.27 -15.72 -1.88
C PHE A 170 12.32 -15.21 -0.89
N ALA A 171 13.50 -14.83 -1.39
CA ALA A 171 14.52 -14.15 -0.61
C ALA A 171 14.11 -12.70 -0.31
N VAL A 172 13.35 -12.08 -1.21
CA VAL A 172 12.72 -10.76 -1.05
C VAL A 172 11.28 -10.94 -0.56
N ILE A 173 10.86 -10.12 0.42
CA ILE A 173 9.50 -10.06 0.96
C ILE A 173 8.76 -8.92 0.25
N LEU A 174 7.98 -9.26 -0.77
CA LEU A 174 7.29 -8.30 -1.62
C LEU A 174 5.84 -8.08 -1.19
N THR A 175 5.25 -8.99 -0.42
CA THR A 175 3.83 -8.91 -0.02
C THR A 175 3.40 -7.55 0.55
N PRO A 176 4.13 -6.89 1.49
CA PRO A 176 3.75 -5.57 1.97
C PRO A 176 3.84 -4.47 0.91
N ILE A 177 4.84 -4.54 0.02
CA ILE A 177 5.03 -3.61 -1.10
C ILE A 177 3.90 -3.77 -2.12
N TYR A 178 3.52 -5.01 -2.43
CA TYR A 178 2.42 -5.33 -3.34
C TYR A 178 1.06 -4.94 -2.77
N LEU A 179 0.86 -5.02 -1.46
CA LEU A 179 -0.36 -4.50 -0.82
C LEU A 179 -0.45 -2.97 -0.96
N LEU A 180 0.64 -2.24 -0.69
CA LEU A 180 0.67 -0.79 -0.85
C LEU A 180 0.44 -0.38 -2.30
N LEU A 181 1.13 -1.01 -3.25
CA LEU A 181 0.89 -0.80 -4.67
C LEU A 181 -0.55 -1.12 -5.04
N GLY A 182 -1.08 -2.26 -4.60
CA GLY A 182 -2.44 -2.65 -4.93
C GLY A 182 -3.50 -1.65 -4.50
N ILE A 183 -3.35 -1.09 -3.31
CA ILE A 183 -4.30 -0.11 -2.76
C ILE A 183 -4.13 1.27 -3.40
N PHE A 184 -2.89 1.75 -3.56
CA PHE A 184 -2.61 3.13 -3.97
C PHE A 184 -2.44 3.32 -5.47
N LEU A 185 -2.14 2.27 -6.24
CA LEU A 185 -1.87 2.38 -7.68
C LEU A 185 -2.96 3.13 -8.46
N PRO A 186 -4.27 2.89 -8.24
CA PRO A 186 -5.29 3.67 -8.93
C PRO A 186 -5.18 5.19 -8.72
N LEU A 187 -4.84 5.61 -7.50
CA LEU A 187 -4.61 7.03 -7.18
C LEU A 187 -3.31 7.55 -7.81
N PHE A 188 -2.26 6.72 -7.92
CA PHE A 188 -1.03 7.11 -8.60
C PHE A 188 -1.20 7.28 -10.11
N LEU A 189 -2.11 6.52 -10.73
CA LEU A 189 -2.40 6.60 -12.17
C LEU A 189 -3.26 7.83 -12.53
N SER A 190 -4.13 8.28 -11.62
CA SER A 190 -5.02 9.44 -11.79
C SER A 190 -4.88 10.46 -10.64
N PRO A 191 -3.68 11.01 -10.39
CA PRO A 191 -3.41 11.79 -9.16
C PRO A 191 -4.14 13.13 -9.11
N ASN A 192 -4.52 13.68 -10.27
CA ASN A 192 -5.12 15.00 -10.39
C ASN A 192 -6.64 14.98 -10.43
N ASP A 193 -7.25 13.80 -10.55
CA ASP A 193 -8.70 13.67 -10.70
C ASP A 193 -9.39 13.68 -9.33
N GLU A 194 -10.55 14.32 -9.25
CA GLU A 194 -11.41 14.23 -8.06
C GLU A 194 -11.76 12.76 -7.76
N PRO A 195 -12.20 12.41 -6.53
CA PRO A 195 -12.51 11.02 -6.19
C PRO A 195 -13.53 10.37 -7.15
N HIS A 196 -13.07 9.46 -8.01
CA HIS A 196 -13.88 8.56 -8.83
C HIS A 196 -13.87 7.13 -8.27
N LEU A 197 -14.82 6.30 -8.71
CA LEU A 197 -14.87 4.89 -8.31
C LEU A 197 -13.62 4.09 -8.69
N TYR A 198 -12.96 4.43 -9.80
CA TYR A 198 -11.74 3.75 -10.20
C TYR A 198 -10.59 3.97 -9.19
N HIS A 199 -10.54 5.09 -8.46
CA HIS A 199 -9.56 5.30 -7.38
C HIS A 199 -9.73 4.29 -6.25
N LEU A 200 -10.94 3.78 -6.06
CA LEU A 200 -11.26 2.78 -5.05
C LEU A 200 -11.06 1.35 -5.54
N ALA A 201 -10.62 1.12 -6.80
CA ALA A 201 -10.45 -0.22 -7.36
C ALA A 201 -9.51 -1.10 -6.51
N GLY A 202 -8.43 -0.51 -5.99
CA GLY A 202 -7.48 -1.18 -5.11
C GLY A 202 -8.11 -1.66 -3.82
N VAL A 203 -8.80 -0.76 -3.12
CA VAL A 203 -9.55 -1.07 -1.89
C VAL A 203 -10.65 -2.08 -2.15
N ALA A 204 -11.42 -1.92 -3.23
CA ALA A 204 -12.50 -2.81 -3.60
C ALA A 204 -11.98 -4.23 -3.82
N ALA A 205 -10.94 -4.38 -4.64
CA ALA A 205 -10.41 -5.69 -5.03
C ALA A 205 -9.62 -6.37 -3.89
N VAL A 206 -8.61 -5.68 -3.36
CA VAL A 206 -7.62 -6.26 -2.43
C VAL A 206 -8.06 -6.05 -0.98
N GLY A 207 -8.50 -4.83 -0.64
CA GLY A 207 -8.94 -4.50 0.71
C GLY A 207 -10.18 -5.28 1.15
N VAL A 208 -11.24 -5.23 0.33
CA VAL A 208 -12.57 -5.78 0.62
C VAL A 208 -12.73 -7.16 -0.01
N GLY A 209 -12.63 -7.25 -1.34
CA GLY A 209 -12.96 -8.44 -2.11
C GLY A 209 -12.16 -9.68 -1.69
N ASP A 210 -10.83 -9.61 -1.82
CA ASP A 210 -9.91 -10.69 -1.45
C ASP A 210 -9.98 -11.03 0.06
N SER A 211 -10.15 -10.03 0.94
CA SER A 211 -10.41 -10.28 2.36
C SER A 211 -11.68 -11.11 2.60
N VAL A 212 -12.80 -10.73 1.98
CA VAL A 212 -14.07 -11.45 2.10
C VAL A 212 -13.96 -12.83 1.46
N ALA A 213 -13.31 -12.96 0.31
CA ALA A 213 -13.07 -14.24 -0.37
C ALA A 213 -12.32 -15.22 0.56
N ALA A 214 -11.23 -14.76 1.17
CA ALA A 214 -10.39 -15.56 2.05
C ALA A 214 -11.14 -15.99 3.33
N ILE A 215 -11.88 -15.07 3.96
CA ILE A 215 -12.65 -15.37 5.18
C ILE A 215 -13.80 -16.31 4.84
N TYR A 216 -14.66 -15.94 3.90
CA TYR A 216 -15.86 -16.70 3.56
C TYR A 216 -15.52 -18.06 2.94
N GLY A 217 -14.55 -18.10 2.03
CA GLY A 217 -14.07 -19.33 1.42
C GLY A 217 -13.45 -20.30 2.43
N SER A 218 -12.81 -19.80 3.49
CA SER A 218 -12.26 -20.65 4.56
C SER A 218 -13.31 -21.23 5.51
N LEU A 219 -14.46 -20.55 5.66
CA LEU A 219 -15.52 -20.94 6.59
C LEU A 219 -16.61 -21.78 5.92
N PHE A 220 -16.98 -21.43 4.68
CA PHE A 220 -18.16 -21.97 3.99
C PHE A 220 -17.83 -22.59 2.62
N GLY A 221 -16.56 -22.57 2.21
CA GLY A 221 -16.15 -23.09 0.91
C GLY A 221 -16.30 -24.60 0.82
N ALA A 222 -17.22 -25.06 -0.03
CA ALA A 222 -17.45 -26.47 -0.30
C ALA A 222 -16.95 -26.87 -1.69
N THR A 223 -17.14 -25.98 -2.68
CA THR A 223 -16.87 -26.26 -4.09
C THR A 223 -15.59 -25.58 -4.54
N ARG A 224 -14.56 -26.34 -4.90
CA ARG A 224 -13.28 -25.78 -5.39
C ARG A 224 -13.30 -25.56 -6.90
N TRP A 225 -12.63 -24.49 -7.34
CA TRP A 225 -12.35 -24.31 -8.76
C TRP A 225 -11.43 -25.42 -9.28
N PRO A 226 -11.58 -25.86 -10.55
CA PRO A 226 -10.70 -26.88 -11.12
C PRO A 226 -9.23 -26.48 -10.99
N ARG A 227 -8.40 -27.38 -10.44
CA ARG A 227 -6.95 -27.19 -10.27
C ARG A 227 -6.55 -26.03 -9.34
N GLY A 228 -7.46 -25.53 -8.50
CA GLY A 228 -7.20 -24.41 -7.58
C GLY A 228 -7.42 -24.76 -6.10
N LYS A 229 -6.82 -23.95 -5.21
CA LYS A 229 -7.13 -23.95 -3.76
C LYS A 229 -8.36 -23.08 -3.44
N LYS A 230 -8.79 -22.21 -4.37
CA LYS A 230 -9.88 -21.24 -4.20
C LYS A 230 -11.25 -21.91 -4.41
N THR A 231 -12.27 -21.34 -3.78
CA THR A 231 -13.63 -21.88 -3.78
C THR A 231 -14.60 -21.00 -4.56
N VAL A 232 -15.61 -21.61 -5.17
CA VAL A 232 -16.68 -20.92 -5.90
C VAL A 232 -17.45 -20.00 -4.96
N GLU A 233 -17.71 -20.46 -3.73
CA GLU A 233 -18.40 -19.66 -2.70
C GLU A 233 -17.56 -18.45 -2.27
N GLY A 234 -16.23 -18.60 -2.21
CA GLY A 234 -15.31 -17.49 -1.95
C GLY A 234 -15.33 -16.44 -3.07
N SER A 235 -15.28 -16.88 -4.34
CA SER A 235 -15.40 -15.98 -5.51
C SER A 235 -16.75 -15.27 -5.56
N ALA A 236 -17.85 -15.96 -5.23
CA ALA A 236 -19.18 -15.34 -5.16
C ALA A 236 -19.26 -14.28 -4.06
N ALA A 237 -18.71 -14.58 -2.87
CA ALA A 237 -18.64 -13.63 -1.76
C ALA A 237 -17.78 -12.40 -2.10
N MET A 238 -16.64 -12.61 -2.79
CA MET A 238 -15.82 -11.52 -3.33
C MET A 238 -16.63 -10.60 -4.24
N ALA A 239 -17.25 -11.15 -5.28
CA ALA A 239 -18.03 -10.37 -6.23
C ALA A 239 -19.14 -9.56 -5.55
N ALA A 240 -19.90 -10.21 -4.64
CA ALA A 240 -20.95 -9.54 -3.87
C ALA A 240 -20.40 -8.38 -3.02
N SER A 241 -19.27 -8.59 -2.32
CA SER A 241 -18.66 -7.57 -1.48
C SER A 241 -18.12 -6.38 -2.26
N ILE A 242 -17.53 -6.60 -3.43
CA ILE A 242 -17.06 -5.54 -4.35
C ILE A 242 -18.25 -4.71 -4.82
N VAL A 243 -19.35 -5.36 -5.24
CA VAL A 243 -20.57 -4.65 -5.67
C VAL A 243 -21.10 -3.79 -4.54
N VAL A 244 -21.28 -4.35 -3.34
CA VAL A 244 -21.81 -3.61 -2.18
C VAL A 244 -20.91 -2.41 -1.86
N PHE A 245 -19.60 -2.61 -1.81
CA PHE A 245 -18.64 -1.54 -1.51
C PHE A 245 -18.66 -0.42 -2.56
N LEU A 246 -18.57 -0.74 -3.85
CA LEU A 246 -18.56 0.25 -4.92
C LEU A 246 -19.90 0.98 -5.05
N VAL A 247 -21.03 0.29 -4.85
CA VAL A 247 -22.35 0.91 -4.81
C VAL A 247 -22.47 1.88 -3.63
N ALA A 248 -21.97 1.50 -2.46
CA ALA A 248 -21.98 2.36 -1.28
C ALA A 248 -21.04 3.58 -1.43
N ALA A 249 -19.91 3.42 -2.13
CA ALA A 249 -18.96 4.51 -2.38
C ALA A 249 -19.41 5.48 -3.50
N ARG A 250 -20.25 5.00 -4.43
CA ARG A 250 -20.70 5.75 -5.60
C ARG A 250 -21.25 7.15 -5.31
N PRO A 251 -22.07 7.39 -4.26
CA PRO A 251 -22.61 8.73 -3.96
C PRO A 251 -21.54 9.74 -3.53
N PHE A 252 -20.37 9.28 -3.08
CA PHE A 252 -19.27 10.14 -2.65
C PHE A 252 -18.29 10.47 -3.77
N CYS A 253 -18.47 9.88 -4.95
CA CYS A 253 -17.58 10.06 -6.10
C CYS A 253 -18.18 11.02 -7.13
N VAL A 254 -17.32 11.68 -7.89
CA VAL A 254 -17.74 12.62 -8.95
C VAL A 254 -18.35 11.91 -10.16
N ALA A 255 -19.21 12.63 -10.89
CA ALA A 255 -19.86 12.15 -12.10
C ALA A 255 -18.99 12.38 -13.36
N PRO A 256 -19.15 11.57 -14.44
CA PRO A 256 -20.06 10.43 -14.55
C PRO A 256 -19.52 9.22 -13.77
N ALA A 257 -20.37 8.66 -12.91
CA ALA A 257 -20.01 7.45 -12.17
C ALA A 257 -20.46 6.21 -12.95
N PRO A 258 -19.63 5.14 -13.01
CA PRO A 258 -19.98 3.86 -13.62
C PRO A 258 -21.40 3.39 -13.28
N SER A 259 -22.06 2.78 -14.27
CA SER A 259 -23.40 2.23 -14.06
C SER A 259 -23.34 1.00 -13.14
N TYR A 260 -24.48 0.64 -12.53
CA TYR A 260 -24.57 -0.57 -11.72
C TYR A 260 -24.18 -1.84 -12.50
N LEU A 261 -24.47 -1.88 -13.80
CA LEU A 261 -24.08 -2.99 -14.67
C LEU A 261 -22.55 -3.07 -14.83
N VAL A 262 -21.87 -1.93 -14.99
CA VAL A 262 -20.40 -1.88 -15.06
C VAL A 262 -19.78 -2.32 -13.73
N ILE A 263 -20.34 -1.90 -12.60
CA ILE A 263 -19.88 -2.33 -11.27
C ILE A 263 -20.01 -3.85 -11.09
N ILE A 264 -21.18 -4.42 -11.44
CA ILE A 264 -21.41 -5.88 -11.36
C ILE A 264 -20.46 -6.62 -12.30
N PHE A 265 -20.33 -6.15 -13.55
CA PHE A 265 -19.42 -6.75 -14.52
C PHE A 265 -17.97 -6.74 -14.01
N THR A 266 -17.50 -5.61 -13.50
CA THR A 266 -16.17 -5.47 -12.90
C THR A 266 -15.97 -6.46 -11.77
N ALA A 267 -16.91 -6.54 -10.83
CA ALA A 267 -16.82 -7.46 -9.70
C ALA A 267 -16.72 -8.93 -10.11
N LEU A 268 -17.48 -9.34 -11.14
CA LEU A 268 -17.43 -10.69 -11.70
C LEU A 268 -16.09 -10.99 -12.37
N ILE A 269 -15.55 -10.05 -13.15
CA ILE A 269 -14.24 -10.20 -13.79
C ILE A 269 -13.14 -10.31 -12.74
N LEU A 270 -13.13 -9.45 -11.72
CA LEU A 270 -12.14 -9.50 -10.65
C LEU A 270 -12.21 -10.82 -9.86
N ALA A 271 -13.42 -11.29 -9.52
CA ALA A 271 -13.60 -12.57 -8.85
C ALA A 271 -13.16 -13.77 -9.71
N ALA A 272 -13.35 -13.71 -11.02
CA ALA A 272 -12.86 -14.71 -11.95
C ALA A 272 -11.33 -14.70 -12.05
N ILE A 273 -10.71 -13.52 -12.17
CA ILE A 273 -9.25 -13.39 -12.19
C ILE A 273 -8.65 -13.95 -10.90
N GLU A 274 -9.21 -13.61 -9.74
CA GLU A 274 -8.77 -14.11 -8.43
C GLU A 274 -8.90 -15.64 -8.29
N ALA A 275 -9.88 -16.25 -8.95
CA ALA A 275 -10.04 -17.70 -8.95
C ALA A 275 -8.89 -18.43 -9.68
N PHE A 276 -8.24 -17.79 -10.65
CA PHE A 276 -7.28 -18.42 -11.55
C PHE A 276 -5.84 -17.86 -11.44
N ILE A 277 -5.63 -16.67 -10.88
CA ILE A 277 -4.30 -16.07 -10.64
C ILE A 277 -3.86 -16.32 -9.20
N VAL A 278 -2.58 -16.68 -9.01
CA VAL A 278 -2.03 -17.09 -7.69
C VAL A 278 -0.90 -16.19 -7.17
N ARG A 279 -0.16 -15.48 -8.03
CA ARG A 279 1.13 -14.84 -7.66
C ARG A 279 1.22 -13.32 -7.84
N ILE A 280 0.17 -12.69 -8.39
CA ILE A 280 0.18 -11.25 -8.70
C ILE A 280 -1.23 -10.62 -8.52
N ASP A 281 -2.10 -11.28 -7.76
CA ASP A 281 -3.47 -10.83 -7.49
C ASP A 281 -3.53 -9.39 -6.93
N ASN A 282 -2.65 -9.07 -5.98
CA ASN A 282 -2.55 -7.74 -5.37
C ASN A 282 -2.19 -6.61 -6.34
N ILE A 283 -1.70 -6.90 -7.55
CA ILE A 283 -1.40 -5.89 -8.58
C ILE A 283 -2.36 -6.01 -9.77
N ALA A 284 -2.64 -7.24 -10.22
CA ALA A 284 -3.49 -7.48 -11.37
C ALA A 284 -4.93 -7.04 -11.13
N LEU A 285 -5.50 -7.34 -9.96
CA LEU A 285 -6.90 -7.01 -9.68
C LEU A 285 -7.13 -5.49 -9.63
N PRO A 286 -6.30 -4.68 -8.92
CA PRO A 286 -6.46 -3.23 -8.93
C PRO A 286 -6.32 -2.60 -10.31
N ILE A 287 -5.38 -3.06 -11.14
CA ILE A 287 -5.20 -2.53 -12.51
C ILE A 287 -6.44 -2.81 -13.36
N VAL A 288 -6.91 -4.05 -13.38
CA VAL A 288 -8.10 -4.42 -14.15
C VAL A 288 -9.33 -3.68 -13.62
N GLY A 289 -9.48 -3.58 -12.30
CA GLY A 289 -10.57 -2.84 -11.67
C GLY A 289 -10.56 -1.36 -12.04
N TYR A 290 -9.38 -0.73 -12.04
CA TYR A 290 -9.20 0.66 -12.43
C TYR A 290 -9.63 0.88 -13.89
N LEU A 291 -9.14 0.04 -14.82
CA LEU A 291 -9.46 0.16 -16.25
C LEU A 291 -10.94 -0.08 -16.57
N LEU A 292 -11.62 -0.98 -15.85
CA LEU A 292 -13.04 -1.26 -16.07
C LEU A 292 -13.97 -0.21 -15.45
N LEU A 293 -13.48 0.60 -14.51
CA LEU A 293 -14.25 1.62 -13.79
C LEU A 293 -13.98 3.06 -14.28
N GLN A 294 -13.07 3.26 -15.24
CA GLN A 294 -12.93 4.52 -15.98
C GLN A 294 -14.17 4.80 -16.84
#